data_AF-A0A1R1FRK2-F1
#
_entry.id   AF-A0A1R1FRK2-F1
#
_cell.length_a   1.000
_cell.length_b   1.000
_cell.length_c   1.000
_cell.angle_alpha   90.00
_cell.angle_beta   90.00
_cell.angle_gamma   90.00
#
_symmetry.space_group_name_H-M   'P 1'
#
loop_
_entity.id
_entity.type
_entity.pdbx_description
1 polymer ?
#
loop_
_entity_poly.entity_id
_entity_poly.type
_entity_poly.pdbx_seq_one_letter_code
_entity_poly.pdbx_strand_id
1 'polypeptide(L)'
;MNQIVDENSIDLNQDFPETTTIKKPREQLNLEKAKNGVNAQGNSGDIQPLSATSTPSTFKLYITGSGTITNIGFDTYAKNVLPNEWYGSWKSESLKAGAVTIKTYAWYNATYPRKPATDYGAHLTDRWQNYQHYVPNSGQTATNNAVNAVSGIFMVNSDGKVFDAQYRAGSEGDIGTAWGGVLSQWGTQYIAQNYPEYNYYTILSYYYSFSDKSSGYIQTGNY
;
A
#
# COMPACT_ATOMS: atom_id res chain seq x y z
N MET A 1 44.84 28.96 -49.73
CA MET A 1 45.49 29.15 -48.43
C MET A 1 44.55 28.52 -47.42
N ASN A 2 44.88 27.29 -47.00
CA ASN A 2 44.07 26.51 -46.06
C ASN A 2 44.16 27.13 -44.68
N GLN A 3 43.02 27.37 -44.03
CA GLN A 3 42.99 27.65 -42.60
C GLN A 3 42.51 26.37 -41.91
N ILE A 4 43.46 25.70 -41.27
CA ILE A 4 43.23 24.60 -40.33
C ILE A 4 42.67 25.24 -39.07
N VAL A 5 41.51 24.77 -38.60
CA VAL A 5 40.96 25.17 -37.30
C VAL A 5 41.51 24.19 -36.28
N ASP A 6 42.33 24.69 -35.35
CA ASP A 6 42.88 23.92 -34.24
C ASP A 6 41.75 23.46 -33.31
N GLU A 7 41.60 22.15 -33.16
CA GLU A 7 40.95 21.52 -32.03
C GLU A 7 41.94 21.50 -30.85
N ASN A 8 41.56 22.10 -29.72
CA ASN A 8 41.98 21.85 -28.32
C ASN A 8 41.66 23.13 -27.51
N SER A 9 40.99 23.13 -26.36
CA SER A 9 41.00 22.17 -25.27
C SER A 9 39.71 22.29 -24.46
N ILE A 10 38.98 21.19 -24.30
CA ILE A 10 37.93 21.12 -23.27
C ILE A 10 38.66 20.87 -21.96
N ASP A 11 38.56 21.82 -21.03
CA ASP A 11 39.06 21.66 -19.66
C ASP A 11 38.26 20.53 -18.99
N LEU A 12 38.91 19.38 -18.78
CA LEU A 12 38.33 18.17 -18.19
C LEU A 12 38.26 18.24 -16.64
N ASN A 13 38.59 19.39 -16.03
CA ASN A 13 38.54 19.61 -14.58
C ASN A 13 37.41 20.56 -14.16
N GLN A 14 36.26 20.52 -14.84
CA GLN A 14 35.03 21.01 -14.24
C GLN A 14 34.57 19.95 -13.23
N ASP A 15 34.70 20.25 -11.93
CA ASP A 15 34.10 19.46 -10.85
C ASP A 15 32.58 19.39 -11.08
N PHE A 16 32.13 18.34 -11.75
CA PHE A 16 30.73 17.96 -11.77
C PHE A 16 30.37 17.55 -10.33
N PRO A 17 29.28 18.09 -9.76
CA PRO A 17 28.85 17.68 -8.42
C PRO A 17 28.70 16.16 -8.41
N GLU A 18 29.32 15.50 -7.43
CA GLU A 18 29.31 14.04 -7.24
C GLU A 18 27.91 13.49 -7.57
N THR A 19 27.82 12.79 -8.70
CA THR A 19 26.61 12.07 -9.07
C THR A 19 26.31 11.12 -7.93
N THR A 20 25.19 11.35 -7.24
CA THR A 20 24.75 10.55 -6.11
C THR A 20 24.76 9.09 -6.52
N THR A 21 25.70 8.31 -5.97
CA THR A 21 25.84 6.89 -6.29
C THR A 21 24.52 6.20 -5.95
N ILE A 22 23.68 5.91 -6.96
CA ILE A 22 22.41 5.20 -6.76
C ILE A 22 22.78 3.80 -6.25
N LYS A 23 22.72 3.60 -4.92
CA LYS A 23 23.20 2.36 -4.28
C LYS A 23 22.45 1.12 -4.75
N LYS A 24 21.24 1.27 -5.31
CA LYS A 24 20.40 0.16 -5.80
C LYS A 24 19.52 0.55 -7.02
N PRO A 25 20.09 0.61 -8.23
CA PRO A 25 19.41 1.15 -9.42
C PRO A 25 18.09 0.46 -9.80
N ARG A 26 17.97 -0.85 -9.56
CA ARG A 26 16.72 -1.59 -9.85
C ARG A 26 15.56 -1.21 -8.94
N GLU A 27 15.84 -0.92 -7.67
CA GLU A 27 14.80 -0.49 -6.74
C GLU A 27 14.24 0.87 -7.15
N GLN A 28 15.13 1.83 -7.42
CA GLN A 28 14.77 3.16 -7.92
C GLN A 28 13.96 3.08 -9.22
N LEU A 29 14.40 2.27 -10.19
CA LEU A 29 13.68 2.09 -11.45
C LEU A 29 12.26 1.56 -11.24
N ASN A 30 12.09 0.57 -10.36
CA ASN A 30 10.77 0.02 -10.06
C ASN A 30 9.89 1.02 -9.31
N LEU A 31 10.45 1.81 -8.40
CA LEU A 31 9.72 2.85 -7.68
C LEU A 31 9.29 4.01 -8.60
N GLU A 32 10.15 4.45 -9.52
CA GLU A 32 9.79 5.42 -10.55
C GLU A 32 8.67 4.88 -11.45
N LYS A 33 8.75 3.61 -11.86
CA LYS A 33 7.65 2.96 -12.59
C LYS A 33 6.37 2.94 -11.76
N ALA A 34 6.44 2.66 -10.46
CA ALA A 34 5.29 2.57 -9.57
C ALA A 34 4.60 3.93 -9.38
N LYS A 35 5.40 5.01 -9.28
CA LYS A 35 4.96 6.40 -9.12
C LYS A 35 4.13 6.89 -10.31
N ASN A 36 4.42 6.42 -11.52
CA ASN A 36 3.70 6.85 -12.73
C ASN A 36 2.20 6.50 -12.72
N GLY A 37 1.77 5.53 -11.89
CA GLY A 37 0.35 5.18 -11.75
C GLY A 37 -0.54 6.32 -11.25
N VAL A 38 0.04 7.31 -10.54
CA VAL A 38 -0.67 8.51 -10.08
C VAL A 38 -1.30 9.27 -11.25
N ASN A 39 -0.66 9.27 -12.42
CA ASN A 39 -1.12 10.00 -13.61
C ASN A 39 -2.19 9.24 -14.43
N ALA A 40 -2.32 7.92 -14.23
CA ALA A 40 -3.29 7.09 -14.94
C ALA A 40 -4.71 7.18 -14.36
N GLN A 41 -4.85 7.80 -13.18
CA GLN A 41 -6.11 7.90 -12.44
C GLN A 41 -7.11 8.92 -13.03
N GLY A 42 -6.71 9.70 -14.04
CA GLY A 42 -7.53 10.77 -14.65
C GLY A 42 -8.49 10.36 -15.78
N ASN A 43 -8.56 9.08 -16.18
CA ASN A 43 -9.26 8.65 -17.40
C ASN A 43 -10.36 7.58 -17.20
N SER A 44 -10.84 7.33 -15.98
CA SER A 44 -11.93 6.35 -15.74
C SER A 44 -13.31 6.99 -15.82
N GLY A 45 -13.78 7.27 -17.04
CA GLY A 45 -15.16 7.60 -17.34
C GLY A 45 -16.08 6.38 -17.29
N ASP A 46 -17.20 6.50 -16.58
CA ASP A 46 -18.42 5.69 -16.61
C ASP A 46 -18.27 4.16 -16.68
N ILE A 47 -18.00 3.53 -15.54
CA ILE A 47 -18.27 2.09 -15.34
C ILE A 47 -19.46 1.92 -14.39
N GLN A 48 -20.53 1.34 -14.91
CA GLN A 48 -21.74 0.98 -14.14
C GLN A 48 -21.46 -0.22 -13.21
N PRO A 49 -22.04 -0.29 -11.99
CA PRO A 49 -21.55 -1.18 -10.93
C PRO A 49 -21.94 -2.64 -11.13
N LEU A 50 -20.96 -3.54 -11.10
CA LEU A 50 -21.11 -4.86 -10.48
C LEU A 50 -20.65 -4.72 -9.02
N SER A 51 -21.22 -5.50 -8.10
CA SER A 51 -21.22 -5.32 -6.63
C SER A 51 -19.86 -5.26 -5.87
N ALA A 52 -18.74 -4.99 -6.55
CA ALA A 52 -17.37 -4.88 -6.05
C ALA A 52 -16.74 -3.48 -6.23
N THR A 53 -17.52 -2.47 -6.65
CA THR A 53 -17.02 -1.10 -6.92
C THR A 53 -17.44 -0.04 -5.91
N SER A 54 -18.29 -0.39 -4.92
CA SER A 54 -18.71 0.51 -3.84
C SER A 54 -18.39 -0.12 -2.48
N THR A 55 -17.66 0.58 -1.63
CA THR A 55 -17.33 0.07 -0.29
C THR A 55 -18.57 0.08 0.60
N PRO A 56 -18.85 -0.99 1.36
CA PRO A 56 -19.90 -0.91 2.38
C PRO A 56 -19.47 0.09 3.46
N SER A 57 -20.42 0.67 4.20
CA SER A 57 -20.07 1.58 5.31
C SER A 57 -19.46 0.84 6.50
N THR A 58 -19.82 -0.44 6.68
CA THR A 58 -19.35 -1.30 7.77
C THR A 58 -19.27 -2.76 7.32
N PHE A 59 -18.61 -3.60 8.12
CA PHE A 59 -18.60 -5.05 7.95
C PHE A 59 -18.75 -5.76 9.31
N LYS A 60 -19.14 -7.05 9.27
CA LYS A 60 -19.27 -7.89 10.47
C LYS A 60 -17.91 -8.47 10.87
N LEU A 61 -17.44 -8.11 12.06
CA LEU A 61 -16.23 -8.65 12.69
C LEU A 61 -16.61 -9.56 13.85
N TYR A 62 -16.11 -10.78 13.87
CA TYR A 62 -16.23 -11.69 15.00
C TYR A 62 -15.04 -11.54 15.96
N ILE A 63 -15.34 -11.25 17.23
CA ILE A 63 -14.36 -11.11 18.31
C ILE A 63 -14.24 -12.45 19.04
N THR A 64 -13.20 -13.21 18.74
CA THR A 64 -13.06 -14.60 19.22
C THR A 64 -12.97 -14.71 20.73
N GLY A 65 -12.39 -13.72 21.43
CA GLY A 65 -12.27 -13.74 22.89
C GLY A 65 -13.60 -13.63 23.63
N SER A 66 -14.62 -13.01 23.00
CA SER A 66 -15.95 -12.81 23.60
C SER A 66 -17.07 -13.59 22.91
N GLY A 67 -16.82 -14.14 21.72
CA GLY A 67 -17.84 -14.78 20.90
C GLY A 67 -18.85 -13.79 20.26
N THR A 68 -18.52 -12.50 20.21
CA THR A 68 -19.46 -11.45 19.79
C THR A 68 -19.22 -11.03 18.34
N ILE A 69 -20.28 -10.67 17.62
CA ILE A 69 -20.19 -10.04 16.29
C ILE A 69 -20.48 -8.55 16.41
N THR A 70 -19.61 -7.73 15.83
CA THR A 70 -19.74 -6.27 15.80
C THR A 70 -19.78 -5.78 14.35
N ASN A 71 -20.70 -4.86 14.05
CA ASN A 71 -20.63 -4.07 12.81
C ASN A 71 -19.65 -2.90 13.02
N ILE A 72 -18.57 -2.88 12.26
CA ILE A 72 -17.48 -1.91 12.43
C ILE A 72 -17.17 -1.20 11.11
N GLY A 73 -16.85 0.10 11.18
CA GLY A 73 -16.37 0.88 10.05
C GLY A 73 -14.89 0.66 9.76
N PHE A 74 -14.48 0.80 8.50
CA PHE A 74 -13.12 0.49 8.04
C PHE A 74 -12.02 1.30 8.72
N ASP A 75 -12.20 2.61 8.90
CA ASP A 75 -11.19 3.43 9.58
C ASP A 75 -11.08 3.10 11.07
N THR A 76 -12.21 2.82 11.74
CA THR A 76 -12.21 2.36 13.15
C THR A 76 -11.51 1.02 13.28
N TYR A 77 -11.76 0.09 12.36
CA TYR A 77 -11.06 -1.18 12.31
C TYR A 77 -9.56 -0.98 12.11
N ALA A 78 -9.15 -0.19 11.11
CA ALA A 78 -7.75 0.07 10.82
C ALA A 78 -6.99 0.72 11.99
N LYS A 79 -7.64 1.63 12.75
CA LYS A 79 -7.04 2.21 13.98
C LYS A 79 -6.69 1.18 15.04
N ASN A 80 -7.39 0.05 15.06
CA ASN A 80 -7.22 -1.05 16.02
C ASN A 80 -6.50 -2.28 15.43
N VAL A 81 -6.07 -2.22 14.17
CA VAL A 81 -5.25 -3.25 13.51
C VAL A 81 -3.85 -2.73 13.24
N LEU A 82 -3.73 -1.52 12.68
CA LEU A 82 -2.45 -0.93 12.28
C LEU A 82 -1.39 -0.95 13.40
N PRO A 83 -1.65 -0.58 14.67
CA PRO A 83 -0.63 -0.64 15.72
C PRO A 83 -0.21 -2.06 16.14
N ASN A 84 -0.94 -3.09 15.72
CA ASN A 84 -0.63 -4.50 16.02
C ASN A 84 0.04 -5.21 14.84
N GLU A 85 0.13 -4.55 13.68
CA GLU A 85 0.66 -5.08 12.43
C GLU A 85 1.86 -4.25 11.92
N TRP A 86 1.87 -2.95 12.20
CA TRP A 86 2.97 -2.02 11.95
C TRP A 86 3.46 -1.44 13.28
N TYR A 87 4.76 -1.23 13.40
CA TYR A 87 5.31 -0.51 14.56
C TYR A 87 4.93 0.97 14.47
N GLY A 88 4.33 1.53 15.52
CA GLY A 88 3.89 2.94 15.54
C GLY A 88 5.02 3.96 15.36
N SER A 89 6.29 3.57 15.53
CA SER A 89 7.48 4.40 15.31
C SER A 89 7.91 4.49 13.83
N TRP A 90 7.29 3.72 12.95
CA TRP A 90 7.61 3.70 11.53
C TRP A 90 7.19 4.99 10.80
N LYS A 91 7.77 5.22 9.62
CA LYS A 91 7.58 6.45 8.85
C LYS A 91 6.13 6.61 8.42
N SER A 92 5.68 7.86 8.34
CA SER A 92 4.27 8.20 8.05
C SER A 92 3.74 7.54 6.77
N GLU A 93 4.51 7.55 5.67
CA GLU A 93 4.08 6.92 4.41
C GLU A 93 4.03 5.38 4.49
N SER A 94 4.87 4.76 5.33
CA SER A 94 4.79 3.32 5.64
C SER A 94 3.48 3.01 6.39
N LEU A 95 3.15 3.80 7.41
CA LEU A 95 1.91 3.65 8.18
C LEU A 95 0.66 3.90 7.33
N LYS A 96 0.69 4.89 6.42
CA LYS A 96 -0.42 5.16 5.48
C LYS A 96 -0.60 4.01 4.49
N ALA A 97 0.47 3.45 3.94
CA ALA A 97 0.40 2.27 3.07
C ALA A 97 -0.20 1.06 3.82
N GLY A 98 0.23 0.83 5.07
CA GLY A 98 -0.37 -0.17 5.95
C GLY A 98 -1.87 0.07 6.17
N ALA A 99 -2.27 1.31 6.48
CA ALA A 99 -3.67 1.68 6.71
C ALA A 99 -4.56 1.38 5.48
N VAL A 100 -4.15 1.80 4.28
CA VAL A 100 -4.93 1.54 3.05
C VAL A 100 -4.99 0.03 2.75
N THR A 101 -3.88 -0.70 2.96
CA THR A 101 -3.83 -2.16 2.77
C THR A 101 -4.80 -2.87 3.70
N ILE A 102 -4.78 -2.54 5.00
CA ILE A 102 -5.66 -3.13 6.00
C ILE A 102 -7.13 -2.91 5.63
N LYS A 103 -7.49 -1.69 5.24
CA LYS A 103 -8.87 -1.36 4.87
C LYS A 103 -9.31 -2.08 3.58
N THR A 104 -8.44 -2.18 2.59
CA THR A 104 -8.72 -2.89 1.34
C THR A 104 -8.87 -4.38 1.57
N TYR A 105 -8.01 -4.99 2.38
CA TYR A 105 -8.13 -6.40 2.78
C TYR A 105 -9.46 -6.65 3.49
N ALA A 106 -9.86 -5.75 4.39
CA ALA A 106 -11.13 -5.87 5.07
C ALA A 106 -12.32 -5.74 4.10
N TRP A 107 -12.25 -4.80 3.13
CA TRP A 107 -13.29 -4.64 2.10
C TRP A 107 -13.41 -5.90 1.26
N TYR A 108 -12.29 -6.46 0.80
CA TYR A 108 -12.29 -7.72 0.05
C TYR A 108 -12.98 -8.85 0.81
N ASN A 109 -12.70 -9.03 2.11
CA ASN A 109 -13.34 -10.08 2.91
C ASN A 109 -14.81 -9.77 3.23
N ALA A 110 -15.23 -8.50 3.23
CA ALA A 110 -16.63 -8.12 3.31
C ALA A 110 -17.41 -8.44 2.02
N THR A 111 -16.75 -8.34 0.86
CA THR A 111 -17.33 -8.70 -0.45
C THR A 111 -17.27 -10.20 -0.69
N TYR A 112 -16.19 -10.86 -0.27
CA TYR A 112 -15.94 -12.29 -0.47
C TYR A 112 -15.56 -12.98 0.87
N PRO A 113 -16.54 -13.16 1.79
CA PRO A 113 -16.28 -13.80 3.08
C PRO A 113 -15.73 -15.22 2.93
N ARG A 114 -14.75 -15.57 3.77
CA ARG A 114 -14.13 -16.90 3.80
C ARG A 114 -14.11 -17.47 5.21
N LYS A 115 -13.79 -18.77 5.32
CA LYS A 115 -13.54 -19.40 6.62
C LYS A 115 -12.26 -18.86 7.27
N PRO A 116 -12.19 -18.82 8.62
CA PRO A 116 -13.21 -19.28 9.55
C PRO A 116 -14.34 -18.27 9.85
N ALA A 117 -14.28 -17.02 9.37
CA ALA A 117 -15.27 -16.01 9.74
C ALA A 117 -16.71 -16.39 9.37
N THR A 118 -16.90 -17.06 8.23
CA THR A 118 -18.22 -17.54 7.78
C THR A 118 -18.84 -18.56 8.73
N ASP A 119 -18.05 -19.32 9.50
CA ASP A 119 -18.55 -20.27 10.49
C ASP A 119 -19.25 -19.55 11.67
N TYR A 120 -18.97 -18.26 11.84
CA TYR A 120 -19.58 -17.38 12.83
C TYR A 120 -20.57 -16.37 12.23
N GLY A 121 -20.88 -16.45 10.92
CA GLY A 121 -21.73 -15.45 10.25
C GLY A 121 -21.10 -14.05 10.14
N ALA A 122 -19.77 -13.97 10.16
CA ALA A 122 -18.99 -12.74 10.05
C ALA A 122 -18.17 -12.70 8.75
N HIS A 123 -17.59 -11.53 8.44
CA HIS A 123 -16.70 -11.35 7.29
C HIS A 123 -15.23 -11.56 7.65
N LEU A 124 -14.85 -11.18 8.89
CA LEU A 124 -13.50 -11.29 9.43
C LEU A 124 -13.55 -11.78 10.88
N THR A 125 -12.42 -12.29 11.38
CA THR A 125 -12.17 -12.46 12.82
C THR A 125 -10.99 -11.59 13.28
N ASP A 126 -10.81 -11.44 14.58
CA ASP A 126 -9.73 -10.67 15.21
C ASP A 126 -8.37 -11.40 15.27
N ARG A 127 -8.25 -12.58 14.63
CA ARG A 127 -7.08 -13.46 14.74
C ARG A 127 -6.12 -13.31 13.57
N TRP A 128 -4.89 -12.94 13.87
CA TRP A 128 -3.77 -12.81 12.92
C TRP A 128 -3.44 -14.11 12.17
N GLN A 129 -3.74 -15.29 12.72
CA GLN A 129 -3.48 -16.57 12.04
C GLN A 129 -4.33 -16.75 10.77
N ASN A 130 -5.49 -16.11 10.69
CA ASN A 130 -6.44 -16.27 9.59
C ASN A 130 -6.69 -14.96 8.83
N TYR A 131 -6.58 -13.83 9.53
CA TYR A 131 -6.85 -12.49 8.99
C TYR A 131 -5.83 -11.49 9.53
N GLN A 132 -6.28 -10.49 10.29
CA GLN A 132 -5.46 -9.40 10.79
C GLN A 132 -5.65 -9.28 12.31
N HIS A 133 -4.62 -8.82 12.99
CA HIS A 133 -4.62 -8.70 14.44
C HIS A 133 -5.41 -7.47 14.90
N TYR A 134 -6.72 -7.65 15.10
CA TYR A 134 -7.56 -6.61 15.67
C TYR A 134 -7.56 -6.68 17.19
N VAL A 135 -7.18 -5.58 17.86
CA VAL A 135 -7.24 -5.46 19.31
C VAL A 135 -8.08 -4.22 19.66
N PRO A 136 -9.26 -4.37 20.30
CA PRO A 136 -10.08 -3.22 20.66
C PRO A 136 -9.32 -2.20 21.52
N ASN A 137 -9.49 -0.92 21.20
CA ASN A 137 -8.88 0.21 21.90
C ASN A 137 -7.34 0.22 21.91
N SER A 138 -6.69 -0.41 20.92
CA SER A 138 -5.22 -0.46 20.83
C SER A 138 -4.61 0.69 20.02
N GLY A 139 -5.41 1.64 19.56
CA GLY A 139 -4.97 2.77 18.73
C GLY A 139 -3.82 3.56 19.37
N GLN A 140 -2.85 3.96 18.55
CA GLN A 140 -1.72 4.81 18.95
C GLN A 140 -1.77 6.12 18.17
N THR A 141 -1.21 7.21 18.71
CA THR A 141 -1.27 8.53 18.06
C THR A 141 -0.74 8.51 16.62
N ALA A 142 0.44 7.90 16.39
CA ALA A 142 1.05 7.86 15.06
C ALA A 142 0.22 7.03 14.05
N THR A 143 -0.28 5.86 14.48
CA THR A 143 -1.10 5.00 13.61
C THR A 143 -2.48 5.60 13.35
N ASN A 144 -3.10 6.21 14.36
CA ASN A 144 -4.36 6.95 14.21
C ASN A 144 -4.22 8.12 13.23
N ASN A 145 -3.13 8.88 13.32
CA ASN A 145 -2.85 9.98 12.40
C ASN A 145 -2.68 9.47 10.95
N ALA A 146 -1.99 8.33 10.77
CA ALA A 146 -1.86 7.71 9.46
C ALA A 146 -3.22 7.28 8.90
N VAL A 147 -4.06 6.59 9.69
CA VAL A 147 -5.41 6.20 9.26
C VAL A 147 -6.27 7.42 8.93
N ASN A 148 -6.22 8.47 9.75
CA ASN A 148 -6.96 9.72 9.49
C ASN A 148 -6.51 10.38 8.17
N ALA A 149 -5.20 10.39 7.88
CA ALA A 149 -4.65 11.00 6.67
C ALA A 149 -5.06 10.28 5.37
N VAL A 150 -5.46 9.01 5.46
CA VAL A 150 -6.00 8.24 4.33
C VAL A 150 -7.43 7.77 4.59
N SER A 151 -8.19 8.50 5.41
CA SER A 151 -9.57 8.17 5.74
C SER A 151 -10.41 7.98 4.48
N GLY A 152 -11.22 6.93 4.44
CA GLY A 152 -12.04 6.57 3.27
C GLY A 152 -11.28 6.06 2.03
N ILE A 153 -9.95 6.13 2.00
CA ILE A 153 -9.15 5.66 0.84
C ILE A 153 -8.98 4.14 0.87
N PHE A 154 -9.28 3.48 -0.25
CA PHE A 154 -9.06 2.07 -0.52
C PHE A 154 -8.30 1.86 -1.84
N MET A 155 -7.92 0.62 -2.15
CA MET A 155 -7.41 0.21 -3.46
C MET A 155 -8.44 -0.59 -4.26
N VAL A 156 -8.41 -0.41 -5.58
CA VAL A 156 -8.98 -1.35 -6.55
C VAL A 156 -7.93 -1.66 -7.63
N ASN A 157 -8.11 -2.78 -8.33
CA ASN A 157 -7.25 -3.13 -9.45
C ASN A 157 -7.52 -2.22 -10.67
N SER A 158 -6.76 -2.42 -11.75
CA SER A 158 -6.92 -1.65 -12.99
C SER A 158 -8.31 -1.76 -13.64
N ASP A 159 -9.10 -2.77 -13.27
CA ASP A 159 -10.47 -2.99 -13.76
C ASP A 159 -11.54 -2.42 -12.80
N GLY A 160 -11.13 -1.70 -11.76
CA GLY A 160 -12.02 -1.09 -10.78
C GLY A 160 -12.58 -2.05 -9.72
N LYS A 161 -12.01 -3.24 -9.55
CA LYS A 161 -12.48 -4.25 -8.57
C LYS A 161 -11.58 -4.33 -7.34
N VAL A 162 -12.18 -4.49 -6.16
CA VAL A 162 -11.45 -4.84 -4.93
C VAL A 162 -10.76 -6.22 -5.06
N PHE A 163 -9.57 -6.36 -4.48
CA PHE A 163 -8.76 -7.59 -4.50
C PHE A 163 -8.21 -7.94 -3.10
N ASP A 164 -7.78 -9.19 -2.90
CA ASP A 164 -7.18 -9.68 -1.64
C ASP A 164 -5.81 -9.02 -1.43
N ALA A 165 -5.78 -7.87 -0.74
CA ALA A 165 -4.59 -7.07 -0.46
C ALA A 165 -3.71 -7.70 0.63
N GLN A 166 -3.12 -8.85 0.33
CA GLN A 166 -2.30 -9.62 1.26
C GLN A 166 -0.99 -8.90 1.59
N TYR A 167 -0.53 -9.07 2.82
CA TYR A 167 0.75 -8.57 3.29
C TYR A 167 1.43 -9.59 4.21
N ARG A 168 2.73 -9.39 4.44
CA ARG A 168 3.57 -10.20 5.33
C ARG A 168 4.68 -9.36 5.96
N ALA A 169 5.32 -9.86 7.01
CA ALA A 169 6.42 -9.18 7.70
C ALA A 169 7.55 -8.73 6.76
N GLY A 170 8.06 -9.64 5.92
CA GLY A 170 9.29 -9.42 5.17
C GLY A 170 10.51 -9.38 6.10
N SER A 171 11.57 -8.70 5.66
CA SER A 171 12.83 -8.61 6.41
C SER A 171 13.28 -7.15 6.54
N GLU A 172 13.77 -6.78 7.72
CA GLU A 172 14.31 -5.45 7.96
C GLU A 172 15.48 -5.16 7.00
N GLY A 173 15.50 -3.96 6.42
CA GLY A 173 16.51 -3.56 5.42
C GLY A 173 16.26 -4.07 4.00
N ASP A 174 15.18 -4.84 3.77
CA ASP A 174 14.78 -5.34 2.45
C ASP A 174 13.52 -4.63 1.94
N ILE A 175 13.55 -4.23 0.67
CA ILE A 175 12.41 -3.66 -0.07
C ILE A 175 11.37 -4.73 -0.42
N GLY A 176 11.75 -6.01 -0.45
CA GLY A 176 10.89 -7.10 -0.88
C GLY A 176 10.75 -7.19 -2.41
N THR A 177 9.63 -7.76 -2.88
CA THR A 177 9.43 -8.09 -4.29
C THR A 177 8.50 -7.10 -4.96
N ALA A 178 9.02 -6.35 -5.95
CA ALA A 178 8.20 -5.54 -6.83
C ALA A 178 7.19 -6.41 -7.60
N TRP A 179 5.97 -5.92 -7.75
CA TRP A 179 4.89 -6.54 -8.54
C TRP A 179 4.51 -7.95 -8.08
N GLY A 180 4.81 -8.29 -6.81
CA GLY A 180 4.62 -9.63 -6.27
C GLY A 180 3.20 -9.93 -5.75
N GLY A 181 2.30 -8.95 -5.75
CA GLY A 181 0.91 -9.10 -5.29
C GLY A 181 0.75 -9.23 -3.78
N VAL A 182 1.84 -9.16 -3.02
CA VAL A 182 1.89 -9.24 -1.56
C VAL A 182 2.82 -8.16 -1.03
N LEU A 183 2.30 -7.30 -0.15
CA LEU A 183 3.07 -6.22 0.47
C LEU A 183 4.00 -6.72 1.57
N SER A 184 5.22 -6.16 1.65
CA SER A 184 6.18 -6.38 2.74
C SER A 184 6.09 -5.26 3.77
N GLN A 185 5.76 -5.58 5.04
CA GLN A 185 5.69 -4.60 6.13
C GLN A 185 7.04 -3.88 6.32
N TRP A 186 8.13 -4.64 6.48
CA TRP A 186 9.48 -4.06 6.54
C TRP A 186 9.86 -3.32 5.25
N GLY A 187 9.35 -3.77 4.11
CA GLY A 187 9.58 -3.10 2.83
C GLY A 187 8.86 -1.75 2.73
N THR A 188 7.67 -1.56 3.31
CA THR A 188 7.04 -0.22 3.36
C THR A 188 7.86 0.74 4.20
N GLN A 189 8.42 0.25 5.31
CA GLN A 189 9.34 1.04 6.13
C GLN A 189 10.64 1.35 5.41
N TYR A 190 11.22 0.37 4.73
CA TYR A 190 12.43 0.52 3.93
C TYR A 190 12.26 1.60 2.87
N ILE A 191 11.17 1.56 2.09
CA ILE A 191 10.90 2.56 1.05
C ILE A 191 10.75 3.94 1.67
N ALA A 192 9.90 4.07 2.70
CA ALA A 192 9.65 5.36 3.33
C ALA A 192 10.87 5.96 4.06
N GLN A 193 11.87 5.15 4.43
CA GLN A 193 13.13 5.61 5.03
C GLN A 193 14.17 6.01 3.97
N ASN A 194 14.32 5.21 2.91
CA ASN A 194 15.43 5.34 1.97
C ASN A 194 15.07 6.13 0.71
N TYR A 195 13.77 6.26 0.42
CA TYR A 195 13.24 7.00 -0.72
C TYR A 195 12.08 7.91 -0.28
N PRO A 196 12.35 8.92 0.57
CA PRO A 196 11.34 9.75 1.21
C PRO A 196 10.49 10.59 0.25
N GLU A 197 10.90 10.71 -1.01
CA GLU A 197 10.15 11.36 -2.09
C GLU A 197 8.91 10.56 -2.54
N TYR A 198 8.84 9.26 -2.24
CA TYR A 198 7.74 8.40 -2.63
C TYR A 198 6.68 8.31 -1.52
N ASN A 199 5.43 8.54 -1.91
CA ASN A 199 4.28 8.50 -1.02
C ASN A 199 3.70 7.08 -0.87
N TYR A 200 2.69 6.94 -0.01
CA TYR A 200 2.00 5.69 0.24
C TYR A 200 1.45 5.03 -1.04
N TYR A 201 0.93 5.80 -2.00
CA TYR A 201 0.45 5.25 -3.27
C TYR A 201 1.58 4.55 -4.02
N THR A 202 2.75 5.19 -4.12
CA THR A 202 3.91 4.62 -4.81
C THR A 202 4.35 3.32 -4.14
N ILE A 203 4.36 3.28 -2.80
CA ILE A 203 4.64 2.07 -2.01
C ILE A 203 3.62 0.96 -2.35
N LEU A 204 2.32 1.26 -2.36
CA LEU A 204 1.28 0.28 -2.68
C LEU A 204 1.39 -0.22 -4.11
N SER A 205 1.58 0.70 -5.06
CA SER A 205 1.73 0.41 -6.48
C SER A 205 2.92 -0.52 -6.72
N TYR A 206 4.05 -0.29 -6.03
CA TYR A 206 5.24 -1.14 -6.11
C TYR A 206 4.93 -2.62 -5.84
N TYR A 207 4.05 -2.95 -4.90
CA TYR A 207 3.71 -4.34 -4.59
C TYR A 207 2.58 -4.91 -5.45
N TYR A 208 1.52 -4.13 -5.69
CA TYR A 208 0.26 -4.66 -6.22
C TYR A 208 0.03 -4.38 -7.71
N SER A 209 0.60 -3.31 -8.28
CA SER A 209 0.48 -3.06 -9.72
C SER A 209 1.22 -4.14 -10.51
N PHE A 210 0.76 -4.44 -11.73
CA PHE A 210 1.38 -5.44 -12.61
C PHE A 210 1.61 -6.82 -11.96
N SER A 211 0.74 -7.19 -11.03
CA SER A 211 0.78 -8.46 -10.29
C SER A 211 -0.46 -9.30 -10.61
N ASP A 212 -0.61 -10.45 -9.96
CA ASP A 212 -1.83 -11.24 -9.99
C ASP A 212 -3.06 -10.48 -9.43
N LYS A 213 -2.85 -9.39 -8.69
CA LYS A 213 -3.92 -8.54 -8.16
C LYS A 213 -4.42 -7.50 -9.15
N SER A 214 -3.54 -7.02 -10.04
CA SER A 214 -3.83 -5.96 -11.01
C SER A 214 -2.89 -6.06 -12.20
N SER A 215 -3.42 -6.26 -13.40
CA SER A 215 -2.63 -6.30 -14.64
C SER A 215 -2.06 -4.94 -15.03
N GLY A 216 -2.68 -3.84 -14.56
CA GLY A 216 -2.19 -2.48 -14.70
C GLY A 216 -1.87 -1.83 -13.35
N TYR A 217 -1.79 -0.49 -13.36
CA TYR A 217 -1.70 0.29 -12.13
C TYR A 217 -2.94 0.08 -11.26
N ILE A 218 -2.73 -0.13 -9.96
CA ILE A 218 -3.81 -0.02 -8.99
C ILE A 218 -4.34 1.43 -8.95
N GLN A 219 -5.59 1.57 -8.56
CA GLN A 219 -6.21 2.87 -8.32
C GLN A 219 -6.50 3.02 -6.82
N THR A 220 -6.45 4.25 -6.32
CA THR A 220 -6.84 4.57 -4.93
C THR A 220 -7.87 5.67 -4.87
N GLY A 221 -8.88 5.53 -4.02
CA GLY A 221 -9.94 6.52 -3.91
C GLY A 221 -10.95 6.18 -2.82
N ASN A 222 -11.94 7.07 -2.69
CA ASN A 222 -13.17 6.77 -1.98
C ASN A 222 -14.11 6.09 -2.99
N TYR A 223 -14.59 4.88 -2.67
CA TYR A 223 -15.40 4.05 -3.55
C TYR A 223 -16.74 3.72 -2.93
#